data_AF-A0A0A7KW93-F1
#
_entry.id   AF-A0A0A7KW93-F1
#
_cell.length_a   1.000
_cell.length_b   1.000
_cell.length_c   1.000
_cell.angle_alpha   90.00
_cell.angle_beta   90.00
_cell.angle_gamma   90.00
#
_symmetry.space_group_name_H-M   'P 1'
#
loop_
_entity.id
_entity.type
_entity.pdbx_description
1 polymer ?
#
loop_
_entity_poly.entity_id
_entity_poly.type
_entity_poly.pdbx_seq_one_letter_code
_entity_poly.pdbx_strand_id
1 'polypeptide(L)'
;VVPIETVTERSNQVCLSKSPNKHNRLYMLASPMPENMPEDIESDAISPKGEVKARARYINENFGIELDEARKIWCFGPETTGPNILTDCTKGVQYLNEIKDS
;
A
#
# COMPACT_ATOMS: atom_id res chain seq x y z
N VAL A 1 12.24 -22.74 11.07
CA VAL A 1 11.00 -21.96 10.88
C VAL A 1 11.44 -20.53 10.64
N VAL A 2 11.09 -19.95 9.48
CA VAL A 2 11.35 -18.54 9.20
C VAL A 2 10.16 -17.76 9.75
N PRO A 3 10.34 -16.88 10.74
CA PRO A 3 9.23 -16.07 11.26
C PRO A 3 8.80 -15.04 10.19
N ILE A 4 7.50 -14.77 10.14
CA ILE A 4 6.88 -13.73 9.30
C ILE A 4 6.19 -12.75 10.25
N GLU A 5 6.32 -11.45 9.97
CA GLU A 5 5.72 -10.39 10.78
C GLU A 5 4.47 -9.82 10.12
N THR A 6 3.46 -9.45 10.91
CA THR A 6 2.22 -8.85 10.44
C THR A 6 1.69 -7.82 11.44
N VAL A 7 0.78 -6.96 10.99
CA VAL A 7 0.01 -6.05 11.85
C VAL A 7 -1.39 -6.63 12.05
N THR A 8 -1.87 -6.64 13.29
CA THR A 8 -3.18 -7.21 13.63
C THR A 8 -4.30 -6.16 13.67
N GLU A 9 -3.94 -4.90 13.86
CA GLU A 9 -4.88 -3.79 14.01
C GLU A 9 -4.37 -2.53 13.32
N ARG A 10 -5.29 -1.61 13.02
CA ARG A 10 -4.95 -0.30 12.49
C ARG A 10 -4.12 0.48 13.52
N SER A 11 -3.11 1.21 13.03
CA SER A 11 -2.33 2.11 13.89
C SER A 11 -3.23 3.06 14.67
N ASN A 12 -3.05 3.10 15.99
CA ASN A 12 -3.81 3.97 16.91
C ASN A 12 -3.41 5.46 16.82
N GLN A 13 -2.30 5.75 16.13
CA GLN A 13 -1.81 7.10 15.88
C GLN A 13 -1.11 7.16 14.52
N VAL A 14 -1.04 8.36 13.95
CA VAL A 14 -0.27 8.61 12.73
C VAL A 14 1.22 8.62 13.08
N CYS A 15 1.98 7.71 12.48
CA CYS A 15 3.44 7.67 12.62
C CYS A 15 4.06 8.80 11.79
N LEU A 16 4.91 9.62 12.42
CA LEU A 16 5.66 10.70 11.76
C LEU A 16 7.15 10.37 11.77
N SER A 17 7.78 10.44 10.59
CA SER A 17 9.23 10.38 10.46
C SER A 17 9.77 11.60 9.72
N LYS A 18 11.04 11.95 9.98
CA LYS A 18 11.74 13.07 9.35
C LYS A 18 13.02 12.57 8.69
N SER A 19 13.34 13.10 7.52
CA SER A 19 14.65 12.88 6.91
C SER A 19 15.79 13.46 7.76
N PRO A 20 17.03 12.98 7.61
CA PRO A 20 18.19 13.49 8.37
C PRO A 20 18.40 15.00 8.24
N ASN A 21 18.16 15.56 7.05
CA ASN A 21 18.23 17.01 6.79
C ASN A 21 17.01 17.80 7.32
N LYS A 22 16.02 17.13 7.91
CA LYS A 22 14.80 17.68 8.51
C LYS A 22 13.85 18.41 7.56
N HIS A 23 14.02 18.27 6.24
CA HIS A 23 13.17 18.91 5.24
C HIS A 23 11.95 18.07 4.87
N ASN A 24 12.09 16.75 4.85
CA ASN A 24 10.99 15.84 4.48
C ASN A 24 10.34 15.27 5.75
N ARG A 25 9.01 15.19 5.72
CA ARG A 25 8.20 14.58 6.76
C ARG A 25 7.26 13.58 6.13
N LEU A 26 7.34 12.32 6.56
CA LEU A 26 6.42 11.27 6.14
C LEU A 26 5.44 10.96 7.26
N TYR A 27 4.17 10.85 6.91
CA TYR A 27 3.08 10.49 7.80
C TYR A 27 2.46 9.20 7.29
N MET A 28 2.43 8.17 8.11
CA MET A 28 1.93 6.85 7.71
C MET A 28 1.04 6.23 8.78
N LEU A 29 0.10 5.40 8.33
CA LEU A 29 -0.69 4.49 9.14
C LEU A 29 -0.54 3.10 8.53
N ALA A 30 -0.47 2.07 9.36
CA ALA A 30 -0.57 0.68 8.94
C ALA A 30 -1.94 0.13 9.32
N SER A 31 -2.42 -0.86 8.58
CA SER A 31 -3.62 -1.62 8.89
C SER A 31 -3.45 -3.05 8.38
N PRO A 32 -4.10 -4.05 9.02
CA PRO A 32 -4.10 -5.42 8.51
C PRO A 32 -4.69 -5.43 7.10
N MET A 33 -4.10 -6.25 6.23
CA MET A 33 -4.66 -6.51 4.93
C MET A 33 -5.98 -7.30 5.09
N PRO A 34 -7.02 -7.04 4.27
CA PRO A 34 -8.25 -7.83 4.30
C PRO A 34 -7.98 -9.33 4.14
N GLU A 35 -8.81 -10.17 4.75
CA GLU A 35 -8.73 -11.62 4.59
C GLU A 35 -8.81 -12.03 3.12
N ASN A 36 -8.08 -13.08 2.74
CA ASN A 36 -7.98 -13.63 1.38
C ASN A 36 -7.26 -12.74 0.34
N MET A 37 -7.04 -11.46 0.62
CA MET A 37 -6.30 -10.57 -0.28
C MET A 37 -4.81 -10.96 -0.41
N PRO A 38 -4.09 -11.39 0.65
CA PRO A 38 -2.73 -11.90 0.51
C PRO A 38 -2.63 -13.05 -0.50
N GLU A 39 -3.56 -14.00 -0.45
CA GLU A 39 -3.63 -15.16 -1.34
C GLU A 39 -3.90 -14.75 -2.80
N ASP A 40 -4.75 -13.75 -3.00
CA ASP A 40 -5.00 -13.16 -4.32
C ASP A 40 -3.77 -12.41 -4.88
N ILE A 41 -2.93 -11.85 -4.02
CA ILE A 41 -1.65 -11.26 -4.43
C ILE A 41 -0.64 -12.36 -4.78
N GLU A 42 -0.52 -13.39 -3.94
CA GLU A 42 0.42 -14.51 -4.15
C GLU A 42 0.07 -15.35 -5.38
N SER A 43 -1.22 -15.44 -5.73
CA SER A 43 -1.71 -16.13 -6.93
C SER A 43 -1.69 -15.26 -8.20
N ASP A 44 -1.14 -14.04 -8.13
CA ASP A 44 -1.07 -13.06 -9.22
C ASP A 44 -2.46 -12.53 -9.71
N ALA A 45 -3.56 -12.81 -9.00
CA ALA A 45 -4.86 -12.22 -9.28
C ALA A 45 -4.85 -10.70 -9.04
N ILE A 46 -4.13 -10.25 -8.00
CA ILE A 46 -3.79 -8.84 -7.75
C ILE A 46 -2.29 -8.68 -7.97
N SER A 47 -1.92 -8.16 -9.14
CA SER A 47 -0.51 -8.01 -9.53
C SER A 47 -0.14 -6.56 -9.86
N PRO A 48 1.11 -6.12 -9.63
CA PRO A 48 1.60 -4.83 -10.15
C PRO A 48 1.52 -4.74 -11.68
N LYS A 49 1.57 -5.88 -12.38
CA LYS A 49 1.55 -5.98 -13.86
C LYS A 49 0.17 -5.72 -14.47
N GLY A 50 -0.89 -5.87 -13.68
CA GLY A 50 -2.27 -5.69 -14.14
C GLY A 50 -2.62 -4.24 -14.45
N GLU A 51 -3.63 -4.03 -15.29
CA GLU A 51 -4.17 -2.69 -15.57
C GLU A 51 -4.73 -2.07 -14.27
N VAL A 52 -4.26 -0.88 -13.92
CA VAL A 52 -4.62 -0.19 -12.66
C VAL A 52 -6.14 -0.08 -12.46
N LYS A 53 -6.89 0.21 -13.53
CA LYS A 53 -8.36 0.38 -13.44
C LYS A 53 -9.08 -0.94 -13.18
N ALA A 54 -8.66 -2.01 -13.84
CA ALA A 54 -9.21 -3.35 -13.64
C ALA A 54 -8.86 -3.87 -12.24
N ARG A 55 -7.60 -3.72 -11.82
CA ARG A 55 -7.14 -4.07 -10.47
C ARG A 55 -7.92 -3.32 -9.40
N ALA A 56 -8.11 -2.02 -9.55
CA ALA A 56 -8.86 -1.22 -8.57
C ALA A 56 -10.33 -1.65 -8.46
N ARG A 57 -10.98 -2.01 -9.58
CA ARG A 57 -12.35 -2.55 -9.56
C ARG A 57 -12.42 -3.89 -8.84
N TYR A 58 -11.52 -4.80 -9.18
CA TYR A 58 -11.42 -6.11 -8.51
C TYR A 58 -11.23 -5.94 -6.99
N ILE A 59 -10.31 -5.06 -6.59
CA ILE A 59 -10.05 -4.76 -5.19
C ILE A 59 -11.29 -4.20 -4.48
N ASN A 60 -12.02 -3.29 -5.14
CA ASN A 60 -13.23 -2.69 -4.58
C ASN A 60 -14.37 -3.70 -4.45
N GLU A 61 -14.63 -4.50 -5.48
CA GLU A 61 -15.72 -5.47 -5.52
C GLU A 61 -15.53 -6.64 -4.53
N ASN A 62 -14.29 -7.10 -4.34
CA ASN A 62 -13.98 -8.26 -3.49
C ASN A 62 -13.60 -7.88 -2.05
N PHE A 63 -12.98 -6.71 -1.83
CA PHE A 63 -12.42 -6.33 -0.52
C PHE A 63 -12.95 -4.99 0.02
N GLY A 64 -13.79 -4.27 -0.73
CA GLY A 64 -14.42 -3.03 -0.28
C GLY A 64 -13.48 -1.83 -0.14
N ILE A 65 -12.24 -1.92 -0.63
CA ILE A 65 -11.32 -0.77 -0.65
C ILE A 65 -11.79 0.21 -1.72
N GLU A 66 -11.83 1.50 -1.38
CA GLU A 66 -12.31 2.55 -2.27
C GLU A 66 -11.51 2.61 -3.58
N LEU A 67 -12.20 2.87 -4.70
CA LEU A 67 -11.57 2.90 -6.02
C LEU A 67 -10.40 3.88 -6.12
N ASP A 68 -10.53 5.04 -5.48
CA ASP A 68 -9.48 6.06 -5.50
C ASP A 68 -8.25 5.64 -4.70
N GLU A 69 -8.44 4.89 -3.62
CA GLU A 69 -7.36 4.33 -2.81
C GLU A 69 -6.68 3.18 -3.57
N ALA A 70 -7.46 2.24 -4.10
CA ALA A 70 -6.94 1.09 -4.85
C ALA A 70 -6.18 1.49 -6.13
N ARG A 71 -6.52 2.62 -6.75
CA ARG A 71 -5.77 3.18 -7.90
C ARG A 71 -4.43 3.79 -7.52
N LYS A 72 -4.27 4.19 -6.27
CA LYS A 72 -3.08 4.88 -5.74
C LYS A 72 -2.11 3.93 -5.03
N ILE A 73 -2.25 2.62 -5.22
CA ILE A 73 -1.24 1.65 -4.84
C ILE A 73 0.07 1.95 -5.60
N TRP A 74 1.14 2.23 -4.87
CA TRP A 74 2.46 2.53 -5.41
C TRP A 74 3.25 1.28 -5.71
N CYS A 75 3.28 0.35 -4.76
CA CYS A 75 4.06 -0.88 -4.89
C CYS A 75 3.45 -2.02 -4.07
N PHE A 76 3.87 -3.22 -4.45
CA PHE A 76 3.66 -4.47 -3.73
C PHE A 76 5.04 -4.95 -3.21
N GLY A 77 5.08 -5.68 -2.11
CA GLY A 77 6.33 -6.12 -1.52
C GLY A 77 6.15 -7.31 -0.56
N PRO A 78 7.21 -8.06 -0.25
CA PRO A 78 8.57 -7.95 -0.79
C PRO A 78 8.69 -8.31 -2.28
N GLU A 79 9.83 -7.99 -2.91
CA GLU A 79 10.19 -8.40 -4.29
C GLU A 79 9.17 -8.04 -5.38
N THR A 80 8.43 -6.93 -5.23
CA THR A 80 7.40 -6.45 -6.16
C THR A 80 6.12 -7.29 -6.24
N THR A 81 6.05 -8.45 -5.62
CA THR A 81 4.88 -9.36 -5.71
C THR A 81 4.37 -9.87 -4.37
N GLY A 82 4.99 -9.51 -3.26
CA GLY A 82 4.56 -9.99 -1.95
C GLY A 82 3.29 -9.29 -1.41
N PRO A 83 2.69 -9.86 -0.34
CA PRO A 83 1.42 -9.42 0.25
C PRO A 83 1.58 -8.22 1.20
N ASN A 84 2.33 -7.19 0.79
CA ASN A 84 2.37 -5.88 1.42
C ASN A 84 2.10 -4.81 0.37
N ILE A 85 1.27 -3.83 0.70
CA ILE A 85 0.85 -2.77 -0.21
C ILE A 85 1.18 -1.42 0.41
N LEU A 86 1.76 -0.52 -0.39
CA LEU A 86 1.87 0.90 -0.06
C LEU A 86 0.90 1.70 -0.91
N THR A 87 0.03 2.48 -0.27
CA THR A 87 -0.98 3.31 -0.94
C THR A 87 -0.83 4.77 -0.60
N ASP A 88 -0.87 5.64 -1.60
CA ASP A 88 -0.90 7.09 -1.41
C ASP A 88 -2.30 7.59 -1.04
N CYS A 89 -2.42 8.09 0.20
CA CYS A 89 -3.64 8.72 0.71
C CYS A 89 -3.48 10.25 0.89
N THR A 90 -2.43 10.85 0.33
CA THR A 90 -2.13 12.28 0.49
C THR A 90 -3.01 13.16 -0.41
N LYS A 91 -3.10 14.45 -0.04
CA LYS A 91 -3.84 15.48 -0.79
C LYS A 91 -3.00 16.75 -0.83
N GLY A 92 -2.84 17.34 -2.02
CA GLY A 92 -2.17 18.64 -2.19
C GLY A 92 -0.65 18.63 -1.99
N VAL A 93 0.01 17.46 -2.11
CA VAL A 93 1.47 17.37 -1.99
C VAL A 93 2.11 17.71 -3.33
N GLN A 94 2.85 18.82 -3.37
CA GLN A 94 3.66 19.18 -4.52
C GLN A 94 4.88 18.25 -4.61
N TYR A 95 5.32 17.92 -5.82
CA TYR A 95 6.49 17.07 -6.07
C TYR A 95 6.37 15.62 -5.55
N LEU A 96 5.14 15.14 -5.29
CA LEU A 96 4.90 13.77 -4.82
C LEU A 96 5.49 12.69 -5.75
N ASN A 97 5.46 12.93 -7.05
CA ASN A 97 6.01 12.01 -8.04
C ASN A 97 7.55 11.92 -7.98
N GLU A 98 8.23 12.95 -7.47
CA GLU A 98 9.70 12.96 -7.34
C GLU A 98 10.19 12.07 -6.21
N ILE A 99 9.33 11.76 -5.22
CA ILE A 99 9.66 10.93 -4.07
C ILE A 99 9.15 9.49 -4.18
N LYS A 100 8.44 9.15 -5.26
CA LYS A 100 7.77 7.85 -5.40
C LYS A 100 8.77 6.68 -5.50
N ASP A 101 9.89 6.91 -6.19
CA ASP A 101 10.93 5.91 -6.43
C ASP A 101 12.14 6.06 -5.47
N SER A 102 12.05 6.99 -4.50
CA SER A 102 13.08 7.21 -3.47
C SER A 102 12.98 6.20 -2.34
#